data_AF-A0A7C3LTG3-F1
#
_entry.id   AF-A0A7C3LTG3-F1
#
_cell.length_a   1.000
_cell.length_b   1.000
_cell.length_c   1.000
_cell.angle_alpha   90.00
_cell.angle_beta   90.00
_cell.angle_gamma   90.00
#
_symmetry.space_group_name_H-M   'P 1'
#
loop_
_entity.id
_entity.type
_entity.pdbx_description
1 polymer ?
#
loop_
_entity_poly.entity_id
_entity_poly.type
_entity_poly.pdbx_seq_one_letter_code
_entity_poly.pdbx_strand_id
1 'polypeptide(L)'
;MSQEIVFRMGVPIVNASGQEVGTLEKLVFLETEKKITEIVVRDLSGLRRVPLTQVRDITPHSIRLTSSGSLADFPMFDTSQFEEVPLWFYPPDYRIEVGSLMTLKPQDIRLLGESEALSRRDFMAKSTALVATMIGISLVVPIGGYVLAAAKTKLSEHWVTLPVTLDKLPVDEPVAHTFNAVSVSGWMRVPVVRTVWLIRHTGSSDPISEPEDLKLDLDSSLEKKFSSPFLTVFSPVCPHLGCSPQWFADQKLFICPCHHSIYKLNGKRIGGPAPRPMDTLPVRLGKDGSIHILYEEFQVGVPQKIRLS
;
A
#
# COMPACT_ATOMS: atom_id res chain seq x y z
N MET A 1 -13.90 30.83 -61.06
CA MET A 1 -15.18 30.09 -60.98
C MET A 1 -14.88 28.70 -61.53
N SER A 2 -14.62 27.72 -60.65
CA SER A 2 -14.48 26.32 -61.06
C SER A 2 -15.83 25.87 -61.65
N GLN A 3 -15.81 25.29 -62.84
CA GLN A 3 -17.01 24.66 -63.40
C GLN A 3 -17.37 23.47 -62.52
N GLU A 4 -18.59 23.46 -61.98
CA GLU A 4 -19.15 22.36 -61.19
C GLU A 4 -19.29 21.13 -62.10
N ILE A 5 -18.58 20.04 -61.79
CA ILE A 5 -18.65 18.79 -62.57
C ILE A 5 -19.81 17.97 -62.04
N VAL A 6 -20.76 17.65 -62.91
CA VAL A 6 -21.97 16.90 -62.56
C VAL A 6 -21.86 15.48 -63.09
N PHE A 7 -21.84 14.50 -62.19
CA PHE A 7 -21.91 13.08 -62.55
C PHE A 7 -23.33 12.57 -62.32
N ARG A 8 -24.02 12.19 -63.39
CA ARG A 8 -25.34 11.55 -63.32
C ARG A 8 -25.20 10.06 -63.58
N MET A 9 -25.75 9.24 -62.70
CA MET A 9 -25.68 7.79 -62.87
C MET A 9 -26.60 7.37 -64.04
N GLY A 10 -26.23 6.30 -64.73
CA GLY A 10 -26.95 5.80 -65.91
C GLY A 10 -26.67 6.56 -67.22
N VAL A 11 -25.83 7.59 -67.21
CA VAL A 11 -25.41 8.30 -68.42
C VAL A 11 -24.56 7.39 -69.32
N PRO A 12 -24.79 7.37 -70.65
CA PRO A 12 -24.01 6.55 -71.56
C PRO A 12 -22.55 7.01 -71.63
N ILE A 13 -21.65 6.04 -71.58
CA ILE A 13 -20.22 6.19 -71.84
C ILE A 13 -19.98 5.91 -73.31
N VAL A 14 -19.40 6.88 -74.02
CA VAL A 14 -19.08 6.74 -75.45
C VAL A 14 -17.57 6.70 -75.64
N ASN A 15 -17.09 5.86 -76.56
CA ASN A 15 -15.67 5.83 -76.92
C ASN A 15 -15.30 7.04 -77.81
N ALA A 16 -14.03 7.13 -78.21
CA ALA A 16 -13.54 8.21 -79.08
C ALA A 16 -14.24 8.26 -80.46
N SER A 17 -14.78 7.15 -80.97
CA SER A 17 -15.55 7.09 -82.23
C SER A 17 -17.03 7.42 -82.05
N GLY A 18 -17.49 7.72 -80.83
CA GLY A 18 -18.88 8.08 -80.52
C GLY A 18 -19.82 6.88 -80.35
N GLN A 19 -19.29 5.66 -80.31
CA GLN A 19 -20.07 4.46 -80.02
C GLN A 19 -20.27 4.30 -78.51
N GLU A 20 -21.50 3.98 -78.10
CA GLU A 20 -21.80 3.65 -76.72
C GLU A 20 -21.14 2.33 -76.31
N VAL A 21 -20.38 2.36 -75.22
CA VAL A 21 -19.63 1.21 -74.70
C VAL A 21 -20.17 0.70 -73.36
N GLY A 22 -20.97 1.51 -72.65
CA GLY A 22 -21.59 1.13 -71.38
C GLY A 22 -22.25 2.32 -70.70
N THR A 23 -22.63 2.17 -69.43
CA THR A 23 -23.29 3.23 -68.65
C THR A 23 -22.54 3.51 -67.35
N LEU A 24 -22.50 4.77 -66.91
CA LEU A 24 -21.91 5.15 -65.62
C LEU A 24 -22.74 4.58 -64.46
N GLU A 25 -22.09 3.96 -63.47
CA GLU A 25 -22.81 3.42 -62.31
C GLU A 25 -22.27 3.86 -60.95
N LYS A 26 -20.94 3.91 -60.79
CA LYS A 26 -20.31 4.35 -59.54
C LYS A 26 -19.09 5.22 -59.83
N LEU A 27 -18.62 5.91 -58.80
CA LEU A 27 -17.41 6.73 -58.82
C LEU A 27 -16.46 6.21 -57.74
N VAL A 28 -15.17 6.13 -58.05
CA VAL A 28 -14.13 5.77 -57.09
C VAL A 28 -13.46 7.05 -56.59
N PHE A 29 -13.48 7.21 -55.29
CA PHE A 29 -12.92 8.33 -54.56
C PHE A 29 -11.72 7.88 -53.75
N LEU A 30 -10.60 8.59 -53.91
CA LEU A 30 -9.39 8.35 -53.16
C LEU A 30 -9.30 9.33 -51.99
N GLU A 31 -9.45 8.82 -50.78
CA GLU A 31 -9.51 9.64 -49.56
C GLU A 31 -8.21 10.44 -49.31
N THR A 32 -7.05 9.85 -49.62
CA THR A 32 -5.74 10.50 -49.43
C THR A 32 -5.57 11.76 -50.29
N GLU A 33 -6.13 11.76 -51.51
CA GLU A 33 -6.05 12.88 -52.45
C GLU A 33 -7.30 13.76 -52.46
N LYS A 34 -8.37 13.34 -51.77
CA LYS A 34 -9.69 13.98 -51.74
C LYS A 34 -10.28 14.25 -53.12
N LYS A 35 -10.06 13.34 -54.06
CA LYS A 35 -10.53 13.46 -55.45
C LYS A 35 -11.13 12.15 -55.95
N ILE A 36 -12.04 12.28 -56.90
CA ILE A 36 -12.47 11.14 -57.72
C ILE A 36 -11.28 10.79 -58.61
N THR A 37 -10.94 9.51 -58.70
CA THR A 37 -9.82 9.01 -59.49
C THR A 37 -10.27 8.11 -60.64
N GLU A 38 -11.37 7.38 -60.48
CA GLU A 38 -11.88 6.44 -61.47
C GLU A 38 -13.42 6.52 -61.56
N ILE A 39 -13.95 6.18 -62.73
CA ILE A 39 -15.39 5.95 -62.96
C ILE A 39 -15.62 4.44 -63.11
N VAL A 40 -16.75 3.95 -62.60
CA VAL A 40 -17.18 2.56 -62.74
C VAL A 40 -18.25 2.50 -63.81
N VAL A 41 -17.96 1.75 -64.87
CA VAL A 41 -18.82 1.61 -66.05
C VAL A 41 -19.39 0.20 -66.09
N ARG A 42 -20.72 0.09 -66.28
CA ARG A 42 -21.38 -1.18 -66.55
C ARG A 42 -21.41 -1.43 -68.05
N ASP A 43 -20.87 -2.57 -68.46
CA ASP A 43 -21.00 -3.12 -69.80
C ASP A 43 -21.72 -4.48 -69.76
N LEU A 44 -21.82 -5.16 -70.91
CA LEU A 44 -22.44 -6.49 -70.99
C LEU A 44 -21.65 -7.58 -70.24
N SER A 45 -20.38 -7.35 -69.93
CA SER A 45 -19.47 -8.29 -69.25
C SER A 45 -19.39 -8.08 -67.73
N GLY A 46 -19.80 -6.91 -67.22
CA GLY A 46 -19.80 -6.58 -65.80
C GLY A 46 -19.47 -5.12 -65.52
N LEU A 47 -18.86 -4.87 -64.36
CA LEU A 47 -18.42 -3.55 -63.93
C LEU A 47 -16.92 -3.39 -64.16
N ARG A 48 -16.52 -2.31 -64.82
CA ARG A 48 -15.12 -1.99 -65.17
C ARG A 48 -14.71 -0.67 -64.56
N ARG A 49 -13.47 -0.58 -64.08
CA ARG A 49 -12.89 0.64 -63.54
C ARG A 49 -12.12 1.37 -64.63
N VAL A 50 -12.60 2.55 -65.02
CA VAL A 50 -11.97 3.40 -66.02
C VAL A 50 -11.34 4.61 -65.29
N PRO A 51 -10.01 4.78 -65.32
CA PRO A 51 -9.37 5.95 -64.73
C PRO A 51 -9.89 7.25 -65.36
N LEU A 52 -10.06 8.30 -64.55
CA LEU A 52 -10.51 9.61 -65.07
C LEU A 52 -9.56 10.21 -66.10
N THR A 53 -8.30 9.79 -66.14
CA THR A 53 -7.34 10.18 -67.19
C THR A 53 -7.74 9.70 -68.58
N GLN A 54 -8.60 8.68 -68.67
CA GLN A 54 -9.16 8.18 -69.92
C GLN A 54 -10.47 8.87 -70.30
N VAL A 55 -10.94 9.85 -69.52
CA VAL A 55 -12.15 10.64 -69.80
C VAL A 55 -11.73 11.95 -70.45
N ARG A 56 -12.23 12.20 -71.66
CA ARG A 56 -11.94 13.41 -72.44
C ARG A 56 -12.91 14.54 -72.12
N ASP A 57 -14.19 14.23 -71.99
CA ASP A 57 -15.24 15.22 -71.76
C ASP A 57 -16.39 14.61 -70.94
N ILE A 58 -16.99 15.42 -70.06
CA ILE A 58 -18.10 15.04 -69.17
C ILE A 58 -19.24 16.00 -69.45
N THR A 59 -20.29 15.49 -70.11
CA THR A 59 -21.51 16.26 -70.39
C THR A 59 -22.69 15.67 -69.61
N PRO A 60 -23.79 16.43 -69.42
CA PRO A 60 -25.00 15.91 -68.75
C PRO A 60 -25.66 14.71 -69.45
N HIS A 61 -25.31 14.45 -70.72
CA HIS A 61 -25.94 13.44 -71.56
C HIS A 61 -25.02 12.28 -71.96
N SER A 62 -23.70 12.46 -71.89
CA SER A 62 -22.71 11.41 -72.19
C SER A 62 -21.36 11.72 -71.58
N ILE A 63 -20.59 10.69 -71.27
CA ILE A 63 -19.18 10.83 -70.90
C ILE A 63 -18.34 10.22 -72.02
N ARG A 64 -17.41 11.00 -72.57
CA ARG A 64 -16.59 10.57 -73.71
C ARG A 64 -15.22 10.12 -73.25
N LEU A 65 -14.83 8.91 -73.65
CA LEU A 65 -13.49 8.36 -73.40
C LEU A 65 -12.48 8.83 -74.46
N THR A 66 -11.22 8.85 -74.08
CA THR A 66 -10.08 9.20 -74.94
C THR A 66 -9.70 8.02 -75.85
N SER A 67 -9.96 6.78 -75.44
CA SER A 67 -9.66 5.58 -76.24
C SER A 67 -10.78 5.22 -77.21
N SER A 68 -10.42 4.63 -78.36
CA SER A 68 -11.34 4.05 -79.35
C SER A 68 -11.65 2.57 -79.09
N GLY A 69 -10.99 1.96 -78.09
CA GLY A 69 -11.07 0.53 -77.77
C GLY A 69 -12.31 0.13 -76.96
N SER A 70 -12.46 -1.17 -76.75
CA SER A 70 -13.51 -1.77 -75.90
C SER A 70 -13.18 -1.60 -74.42
N LEU A 71 -14.19 -1.63 -73.54
CA LEU A 71 -14.00 -1.58 -72.09
C LEU A 71 -13.32 -2.83 -71.50
N ALA A 72 -13.12 -3.87 -72.32
CA ALA A 72 -12.51 -5.13 -71.91
C ALA A 72 -11.07 -5.00 -71.36
N ASP A 73 -10.34 -3.97 -71.79
CA ASP A 73 -8.95 -3.71 -71.39
C ASP A 73 -8.83 -3.13 -69.97
N PHE A 74 -9.93 -2.68 -69.37
CA PHE A 74 -9.96 -2.10 -68.04
C PHE A 74 -10.14 -3.16 -66.95
N PRO A 75 -9.56 -2.98 -65.74
CA PRO A 75 -9.73 -3.92 -64.65
C PRO A 75 -11.20 -4.03 -64.21
N MET A 76 -11.63 -5.23 -63.84
CA MET A 76 -12.95 -5.42 -63.24
C MET A 76 -13.05 -4.68 -61.89
N PHE A 77 -14.26 -4.24 -61.57
CA PHE A 77 -14.60 -3.65 -60.28
C PHE A 77 -15.08 -4.74 -59.31
N ASP A 78 -14.29 -5.02 -58.28
CA ASP A 78 -14.65 -5.95 -57.20
C ASP A 78 -15.30 -5.19 -56.05
N THR A 79 -16.63 -5.28 -55.93
CA THR A 79 -17.40 -4.60 -54.88
C THR A 79 -16.97 -4.97 -53.46
N SER A 80 -16.32 -6.12 -53.24
CA SER A 80 -15.90 -6.54 -51.90
C SER A 80 -14.77 -5.67 -51.33
N GLN A 81 -13.96 -5.07 -52.20
CA GLN A 81 -12.78 -4.26 -51.86
C GLN A 81 -13.11 -2.79 -51.60
N PHE A 82 -14.34 -2.36 -51.87
CA PHE A 82 -14.76 -0.97 -51.73
C PHE A 82 -15.91 -0.83 -50.74
N GLU A 83 -15.99 0.34 -50.11
CA GLU A 83 -17.10 0.75 -49.24
C GLU A 83 -17.70 2.08 -49.71
N GLU A 84 -18.96 2.29 -49.36
CA GLU A 84 -19.67 3.52 -49.71
C GLU A 84 -19.17 4.69 -48.86
N VAL A 85 -18.91 5.82 -49.50
CA VAL A 85 -18.46 7.02 -48.82
C VAL A 85 -19.67 7.68 -48.13
N PRO A 86 -19.60 8.01 -46.82
CA PRO A 86 -20.68 8.73 -46.16
C PRO A 86 -20.91 10.14 -46.72
N LEU A 87 -22.17 10.61 -46.68
CA LEU A 87 -22.60 11.90 -47.25
C LEU A 87 -21.76 13.11 -46.82
N TRP A 88 -21.33 13.19 -45.56
CA TRP A 88 -20.53 14.31 -45.05
C TRP A 88 -19.09 14.34 -45.59
N PHE A 89 -18.66 13.30 -46.30
CA PHE A 89 -17.34 13.21 -46.92
C PHE A 89 -17.38 13.44 -48.44
N TYR A 90 -18.55 13.76 -49.00
CA TYR A 90 -18.67 14.08 -50.42
C TYR A 90 -17.89 15.36 -50.74
N PRO A 91 -17.05 15.34 -51.79
CA PRO A 91 -16.27 16.51 -52.17
C PRO A 91 -17.21 17.63 -52.68
N PRO A 92 -17.05 18.88 -52.21
CA PRO A 92 -17.98 19.97 -52.50
C PRO A 92 -17.96 20.43 -53.96
N ASP A 93 -16.88 20.11 -54.69
CA ASP A 93 -16.68 20.52 -56.09
C ASP A 93 -17.47 19.66 -57.11
N TYR A 94 -18.18 18.62 -56.64
CA TYR A 94 -18.88 17.66 -57.50
C TYR A 94 -20.34 17.50 -57.08
N ARG A 95 -21.25 17.43 -58.06
CA ARG A 95 -22.62 16.92 -57.82
C ARG A 95 -22.67 15.44 -58.17
N ILE A 96 -22.88 14.63 -57.13
CA ILE A 96 -22.85 13.17 -57.18
C ILE A 96 -24.12 12.63 -56.50
N GLU A 97 -24.71 11.58 -57.05
CA GLU A 97 -25.87 10.92 -56.44
C GLU A 97 -25.49 10.16 -55.16
N VAL A 98 -26.39 10.17 -54.17
CA VAL A 98 -26.18 9.45 -52.91
C VAL A 98 -26.05 7.95 -53.19
N GLY A 99 -25.03 7.31 -52.61
CA GLY A 99 -24.76 5.88 -52.81
C GLY A 99 -23.98 5.51 -54.07
N SER A 100 -23.58 6.49 -54.89
CA SER A 100 -22.74 6.26 -56.07
C SER A 100 -21.24 6.45 -55.83
N LEU A 101 -20.83 7.00 -54.68
CA LEU A 101 -19.43 7.26 -54.35
C LEU A 101 -18.84 6.12 -53.50
N MET A 102 -17.77 5.51 -53.99
CA MET A 102 -17.08 4.38 -53.35
C MET A 102 -15.65 4.76 -53.02
N THR A 103 -15.11 4.27 -51.90
CA THR A 103 -13.68 4.36 -51.58
C THR A 103 -13.10 2.97 -51.32
N LEU A 104 -11.80 2.82 -51.52
CA LEU A 104 -11.11 1.55 -51.22
C LEU A 104 -11.20 1.29 -49.72
N LYS A 105 -11.65 0.11 -49.33
CA LYS A 105 -11.60 -0.29 -47.92
C LYS A 105 -10.13 -0.22 -47.49
N PRO A 106 -9.82 0.44 -46.36
CA PRO A 106 -8.48 0.35 -45.81
C PRO A 106 -8.20 -1.14 -45.58
N GLN A 107 -7.17 -1.69 -46.25
CA GLN A 107 -6.69 -3.03 -45.90
C GLN A 107 -6.39 -2.98 -44.41
N ASP A 108 -7.03 -3.88 -43.64
CA ASP A 108 -6.91 -3.92 -42.19
C ASP A 108 -5.42 -3.99 -41.80
N ILE A 109 -4.82 -2.85 -41.46
CA ILE A 109 -3.44 -2.72 -40.96
C ILE A 109 -3.25 -3.58 -39.69
N ARG A 110 -4.37 -3.98 -39.05
CA ARG A 110 -4.47 -5.02 -38.02
C ARG A 110 -3.71 -6.31 -38.40
N LEU A 111 -3.70 -6.72 -39.67
CA LEU A 111 -2.99 -7.93 -40.07
C LEU A 111 -1.46 -7.78 -40.14
N LEU A 112 -0.93 -6.55 -40.16
CA LEU A 112 0.50 -6.29 -40.38
C LEU A 112 1.30 -5.93 -39.12
N GLY A 113 0.69 -5.86 -37.92
CA GLY A 113 1.41 -5.42 -36.71
C GLY A 113 0.84 -5.80 -35.34
N GLU A 114 -0.10 -6.75 -35.27
CA GLU A 114 -0.88 -7.00 -34.05
C GLU A 114 -0.23 -7.93 -33.01
N SER A 115 1.00 -8.43 -33.23
CA SER A 115 1.68 -9.18 -32.16
C SER A 115 2.21 -8.30 -31.03
N GLU A 116 2.37 -6.98 -31.25
CA GLU A 116 3.07 -6.09 -30.31
C GLU A 116 2.26 -4.84 -29.89
N ALA A 117 1.14 -4.52 -30.55
CA ALA A 117 0.35 -3.33 -30.23
C ALA A 117 -0.62 -3.59 -29.06
N LEU A 118 -0.28 -3.11 -27.86
CA LEU A 118 -1.16 -3.17 -26.69
C LEU A 118 -2.49 -2.44 -26.95
N SER A 119 -3.62 -3.13 -26.73
CA SER A 119 -4.95 -2.53 -26.78
C SER A 119 -5.08 -1.36 -25.80
N ARG A 120 -5.82 -0.31 -26.18
CA ARG A 120 -6.10 0.86 -25.30
C ARG A 120 -6.67 0.44 -23.95
N ARG A 121 -7.53 -0.59 -23.95
CA ARG A 121 -8.13 -1.13 -22.72
C ARG A 121 -7.08 -1.79 -21.83
N ASP A 122 -6.18 -2.56 -22.42
CA ASP A 122 -5.13 -3.28 -21.69
C ASP A 122 -4.07 -2.31 -21.15
N PHE A 123 -3.75 -1.26 -21.91
CA PHE A 123 -2.88 -0.18 -21.44
C PHE A 123 -3.48 0.49 -20.20
N MET A 124 -4.76 0.87 -20.24
CA MET A 124 -5.44 1.49 -19.10
C MET A 124 -5.48 0.55 -17.90
N ALA A 125 -5.86 -0.71 -18.10
CA ALA A 125 -5.92 -1.70 -17.02
C ALA A 125 -4.56 -1.91 -16.34
N LYS A 126 -3.48 -2.08 -17.13
CA LYS A 126 -2.11 -2.26 -16.62
C LYS A 126 -1.61 -1.02 -15.88
N SER A 127 -1.91 0.18 -16.40
CA SER A 127 -1.52 1.44 -15.77
C SER A 127 -2.24 1.68 -14.45
N THR A 128 -3.55 1.42 -14.40
CA THR A 128 -4.32 1.51 -13.15
C THR A 128 -3.82 0.50 -12.12
N ALA A 129 -3.52 -0.74 -12.52
CA ALA A 129 -2.96 -1.75 -11.64
C ALA A 129 -1.59 -1.33 -11.07
N LEU A 130 -0.72 -0.73 -11.90
CA LEU A 130 0.57 -0.21 -11.46
C LEU A 130 0.40 0.88 -10.38
N VAL A 131 -0.45 1.87 -10.63
CA VAL A 131 -0.70 2.98 -9.68
C VAL A 131 -1.32 2.47 -8.39
N ALA A 132 -2.30 1.57 -8.47
CA ALA A 132 -2.92 0.96 -7.30
C ALA A 132 -1.90 0.17 -6.46
N THR A 133 -0.97 -0.53 -7.11
CA THR A 133 0.11 -1.27 -6.43
C THR A 133 1.07 -0.32 -5.71
N MET A 134 1.47 0.79 -6.34
CA MET A 134 2.32 1.82 -5.72
C MET A 134 1.67 2.41 -4.46
N ILE A 135 0.38 2.77 -4.56
CA ILE A 135 -0.39 3.29 -3.41
C ILE A 135 -0.48 2.23 -2.31
N GLY A 136 -0.80 0.98 -2.68
CA GLY A 136 -0.87 -0.14 -1.73
C GLY A 136 0.44 -0.34 -0.97
N ILE A 137 1.57 -0.36 -1.66
CA ILE A 137 2.90 -0.50 -1.04
C ILE A 137 3.18 0.70 -0.10
N SER A 138 2.89 1.92 -0.55
CA SER A 138 3.12 3.13 0.25
C SER A 138 2.34 3.15 1.57
N LEU A 139 1.18 2.50 1.63
CA LEU A 139 0.38 2.37 2.86
C LEU A 139 0.80 1.15 3.71
N VAL A 140 1.09 0.02 3.07
CA VAL A 140 1.43 -1.23 3.77
C VAL A 140 2.80 -1.14 4.46
N VAL A 141 3.79 -0.51 3.83
CA VAL A 141 5.15 -0.40 4.40
C VAL A 141 5.18 0.32 5.76
N PRO A 142 4.61 1.53 5.95
CA PRO A 142 4.63 2.20 7.24
C PRO A 142 3.80 1.46 8.30
N ILE A 143 2.65 0.89 7.93
CA ILE A 143 1.80 0.13 8.86
C ILE A 143 2.51 -1.14 9.32
N GLY A 144 3.04 -1.93 8.38
CA GLY A 144 3.81 -3.13 8.68
C GLY A 144 5.07 -2.81 9.48
N GLY A 145 5.77 -1.73 9.13
CA GLY A 145 6.90 -1.22 9.89
C GLY A 145 6.54 -0.85 11.34
N TYR A 146 5.41 -0.17 11.54
CA TYR A 146 4.91 0.20 12.86
C TYR A 146 4.57 -1.04 13.73
N VAL A 147 3.86 -2.01 13.16
CA VAL A 147 3.52 -3.26 13.86
C VAL A 147 4.77 -4.06 14.23
N LEU A 148 5.72 -4.18 13.30
CA LEU A 148 6.98 -4.87 13.55
C LEU A 148 7.88 -4.12 14.54
N ALA A 149 7.82 -2.79 14.57
CA ALA A 149 8.55 -1.98 15.53
C ALA A 149 8.07 -2.28 16.95
N ALA A 150 6.76 -2.36 17.20
CA ALA A 150 6.21 -2.71 18.51
C ALA A 150 6.66 -4.10 19.00
N ALA A 151 6.80 -5.08 18.10
CA ALA A 151 7.32 -6.40 18.45
C ALA A 151 8.84 -6.40 18.78
N LYS A 152 9.58 -5.38 18.33
CA LYS A 152 11.03 -5.26 18.49
C LYS A 152 11.45 -4.20 19.51
N THR A 153 10.53 -3.41 20.05
CA THR A 153 10.88 -2.44 21.11
C THR A 153 11.36 -3.21 22.33
N LYS A 154 12.66 -3.09 22.63
CA LYS A 154 13.19 -3.57 23.91
C LYS A 154 12.55 -2.76 25.03
N LEU A 155 12.18 -3.45 26.12
CA LEU A 155 11.85 -2.83 27.40
C LEU A 155 12.96 -1.84 27.74
N SER A 156 12.66 -0.56 27.64
CA SER A 156 13.67 0.46 27.83
C SER A 156 13.97 0.55 29.33
N GLU A 157 15.17 0.14 29.72
CA GLU A 157 15.65 0.16 31.11
C GLU A 157 15.83 1.61 31.58
N HIS A 158 14.75 2.25 32.02
CA HIS A 158 14.79 3.61 32.55
C HIS A 158 15.18 3.57 34.03
N TRP A 159 16.47 3.72 34.29
CA TRP A 159 17.01 3.86 35.64
C TRP A 159 16.61 5.22 36.22
N VAL A 160 16.01 5.20 37.41
CA VAL A 160 15.59 6.39 38.13
C VAL A 160 16.48 6.60 39.34
N THR A 161 17.01 7.82 39.48
CA THR A 161 17.79 8.22 40.65
C THR A 161 16.85 8.62 41.78
N LEU A 162 17.00 8.01 42.94
CA LEU A 162 16.25 8.38 44.13
C LEU A 162 16.82 9.66 44.76
N PRO A 163 15.98 10.55 45.31
CA PRO A 163 16.43 11.75 46.02
C PRO A 163 16.95 11.46 47.44
N VAL A 164 17.59 10.29 47.65
CA VAL A 164 18.24 9.88 48.90
C VAL A 164 19.52 9.12 48.57
N THR A 165 20.52 9.29 49.43
CA THR A 165 21.82 8.63 49.33
C THR A 165 21.94 7.54 50.39
N LEU A 166 22.75 6.52 50.12
CA LEU A 166 22.88 5.33 50.96
C LEU A 166 23.30 5.65 52.40
N ASP A 167 24.19 6.64 52.58
CA ASP A 167 24.71 7.07 53.87
C ASP A 167 23.63 7.61 54.82
N LYS A 168 22.58 8.22 54.26
CA LYS A 168 21.46 8.82 55.01
C LYS A 168 20.39 7.82 55.42
N LEU A 169 20.42 6.60 54.90
CA LEU A 169 19.46 5.57 55.26
C LEU A 169 19.83 4.93 56.61
N PRO A 170 18.88 4.78 57.56
CA PRO A 170 19.08 3.99 58.77
C PRO A 170 19.33 2.53 58.40
N VAL A 171 20.09 1.83 59.24
CA VAL A 171 20.44 0.43 58.98
C VAL A 171 19.42 -0.49 59.62
N ASP A 172 19.03 -1.56 58.91
CA ASP A 172 18.07 -2.58 59.32
C ASP A 172 16.67 -2.01 59.66
N GLU A 173 16.36 -0.84 59.14
CA GLU A 173 15.07 -0.18 59.25
C GLU A 173 14.54 0.17 57.85
N PRO A 174 13.31 -0.25 57.50
CA PRO A 174 12.78 -0.01 56.18
C PRO A 174 12.26 1.42 56.06
N VAL A 175 12.73 2.12 55.03
CA VAL A 175 12.31 3.49 54.72
C VAL A 175 11.51 3.51 53.43
N ALA A 176 10.26 3.98 53.52
CA ALA A 176 9.46 4.25 52.33
C ALA A 176 9.98 5.53 51.66
N HIS A 177 10.23 5.46 50.36
CA HIS A 177 10.66 6.62 49.60
C HIS A 177 9.87 6.79 48.31
N THR A 178 9.45 8.02 48.05
CA THR A 178 8.67 8.38 46.86
C THR A 178 9.56 9.00 45.80
N PHE A 179 9.27 8.69 44.53
CA PHE A 179 9.96 9.29 43.40
C PHE A 179 9.01 9.46 42.21
N ASN A 180 9.38 10.32 41.27
CA ASN A 180 8.64 10.51 40.03
C ASN A 180 9.11 9.47 39.01
N ALA A 181 8.23 8.53 38.66
CA ALA A 181 8.41 7.63 37.53
C ALA A 181 7.63 8.16 36.33
N VAL A 182 7.99 7.74 35.12
CA VAL A 182 7.17 8.00 33.92
C VAL A 182 6.43 6.71 33.58
N SER A 183 5.11 6.72 33.68
CA SER A 183 4.29 5.64 33.18
C SER A 183 4.04 5.85 31.69
N VAL A 184 4.29 4.82 30.88
CA VAL A 184 4.04 4.84 29.43
C VAL A 184 2.83 3.97 29.15
N SER A 185 1.73 4.58 28.68
CA SER A 185 0.53 3.86 28.23
C SER A 185 0.29 4.18 26.76
N GLY A 186 0.77 3.30 25.88
CA GLY A 186 0.81 3.55 24.44
C GLY A 186 1.71 4.76 24.12
N TRP A 187 1.11 5.83 23.61
CA TRP A 187 1.79 7.10 23.27
C TRP A 187 1.88 8.06 24.45
N MET A 188 1.10 7.84 25.51
CA MET A 188 0.99 8.78 26.61
C MET A 188 2.11 8.56 27.62
N ARG A 189 2.83 9.63 27.97
CA ARG A 189 3.84 9.64 29.03
C ARG A 189 3.34 10.52 30.17
N VAL A 190 2.99 9.91 31.29
CA VAL A 190 2.47 10.63 32.46
C VAL A 190 3.45 10.46 33.62
N PRO A 191 3.92 11.56 34.24
CA PRO A 191 4.66 11.45 35.48
C PRO A 191 3.74 10.91 36.57
N VAL A 192 4.14 9.80 37.18
CA VAL A 192 3.42 9.16 38.29
C VAL A 192 4.34 9.12 39.50
N VAL A 193 3.80 9.50 40.65
CA VAL A 193 4.53 9.33 41.92
C VAL A 193 4.44 7.86 42.30
N ARG A 194 5.60 7.21 42.43
CA ARG A 194 5.74 5.83 42.90
C ARG A 194 6.44 5.81 44.24
N THR A 195 6.25 4.73 44.99
CA THR A 195 6.90 4.49 46.28
C THR A 195 7.75 3.22 46.17
N VAL A 196 8.83 3.13 46.92
CA VAL A 196 9.61 1.91 47.14
C VAL A 196 10.00 1.80 48.60
N TRP A 197 10.26 0.59 49.07
CA TRP A 197 10.85 0.34 50.38
C TRP A 197 12.34 0.12 50.24
N LEU A 198 13.13 0.91 50.96
CA LEU A 198 14.59 0.83 50.99
C LEU A 198 15.01 0.21 52.31
N ILE A 199 15.86 -0.83 52.25
CA ILE A 199 16.41 -1.48 53.44
C ILE A 199 17.91 -1.54 53.28
N ARG A 200 18.61 -0.74 54.09
CA ARG A 200 20.06 -0.74 54.16
C ARG A 200 20.52 -1.82 55.13
N HIS A 201 21.58 -2.54 54.75
CA HIS A 201 22.13 -3.64 55.52
C HIS A 201 23.55 -3.30 56.04
N THR A 202 23.89 -3.78 57.23
CA THR A 202 25.22 -3.60 57.87
C THR A 202 26.31 -4.52 57.30
N GLY A 203 25.93 -5.58 56.58
CA GLY A 203 26.81 -6.59 56.00
C GLY A 203 26.08 -7.41 54.94
N SER A 204 26.68 -8.51 54.45
CA SER A 204 26.08 -9.42 53.44
C SER A 204 24.81 -10.08 53.99
N SER A 205 23.71 -9.34 54.03
CA SER A 205 22.39 -9.95 54.09
C SER A 205 22.15 -10.56 52.73
N ASP A 206 21.97 -11.87 52.64
CA ASP A 206 21.39 -12.48 51.44
C ASP A 206 19.96 -11.96 51.33
N PRO A 207 19.66 -11.03 50.41
CA PRO A 207 18.29 -10.68 50.14
C PRO A 207 17.80 -11.79 49.23
N ILE A 208 17.09 -12.75 49.83
CA ILE A 208 16.47 -13.90 49.17
C ILE A 208 17.48 -15.01 48.85
N SER A 209 17.52 -16.02 49.72
CA SER A 209 17.26 -17.40 49.28
C SER A 209 17.39 -18.37 50.45
N GLU A 210 16.30 -19.08 50.76
CA GLU A 210 16.50 -20.47 51.19
C GLU A 210 17.09 -21.21 49.98
N PRO A 211 17.91 -22.26 50.17
CA PRO A 211 18.46 -23.06 49.07
C PRO A 211 17.41 -23.62 48.09
N GLU A 212 16.14 -23.63 48.49
CA GLU A 212 14.99 -24.06 47.70
C GLU A 212 14.49 -22.99 46.72
N ASP A 213 14.56 -21.70 47.06
CA ASP A 213 14.16 -20.60 46.19
C ASP A 213 15.18 -20.38 45.05
N LEU A 214 16.47 -20.58 45.35
CA LEU A 214 17.57 -20.63 44.37
C LEU A 214 17.38 -21.76 43.34
N LYS A 215 16.77 -22.89 43.74
CA LYS A 215 16.48 -24.02 42.85
C LYS A 215 15.27 -23.76 41.93
N LEU A 216 14.40 -22.81 42.27
CA LEU A 216 13.14 -22.52 41.58
C LEU A 216 13.22 -21.35 40.58
N ASP A 217 14.38 -20.70 40.47
CA ASP A 217 14.67 -19.60 39.52
C ASP A 217 13.62 -18.47 39.57
N LEU A 218 13.21 -18.09 40.80
CA LEU A 218 12.11 -17.14 41.04
C LEU A 218 12.52 -15.67 40.92
N ASP A 219 13.80 -15.38 40.67
CA ASP A 219 14.33 -14.01 40.55
C ASP A 219 14.45 -13.58 39.09
N SER A 220 14.25 -12.29 38.84
CA SER A 220 14.47 -11.72 37.51
C SER A 220 15.96 -11.78 37.14
N SER A 221 16.28 -12.08 35.87
CA SER A 221 17.68 -12.09 35.40
C SER A 221 18.38 -10.72 35.59
N LEU A 222 17.63 -9.62 35.63
CA LEU A 222 18.15 -8.29 35.88
C LEU A 222 18.47 -8.07 37.36
N GLU A 223 17.70 -8.66 38.27
CA GLU A 223 17.98 -8.59 39.72
C GLU A 223 19.25 -9.33 40.06
N LYS A 224 19.43 -10.54 39.51
CA LYS A 224 20.69 -11.29 39.67
C LYS A 224 21.91 -10.49 39.20
N LYS A 225 21.73 -9.64 38.18
CA LYS A 225 22.80 -8.79 37.62
C LYS A 225 23.01 -7.50 38.40
N PHE A 226 21.96 -6.91 38.97
CA PHE A 226 21.97 -5.60 39.63
C PHE A 226 21.41 -5.67 41.05
N SER A 227 21.99 -6.55 41.86
CA SER A 227 21.75 -6.63 43.30
C SER A 227 22.90 -5.96 44.07
N SER A 228 22.60 -5.45 45.27
CA SER A 228 23.60 -4.89 46.18
C SER A 228 23.55 -5.62 47.53
N PRO A 229 24.69 -6.00 48.11
CA PRO A 229 24.73 -6.59 49.44
C PRO A 229 24.38 -5.60 50.55
N PHE A 230 24.46 -4.29 50.28
CA PHE A 230 24.26 -3.23 51.27
C PHE A 230 22.88 -2.57 51.22
N LEU A 231 22.10 -2.86 50.18
CA LEU A 231 20.81 -2.22 49.96
C LEU A 231 19.88 -3.17 49.21
N THR A 232 18.71 -3.42 49.78
CA THR A 232 17.60 -4.08 49.09
C THR A 232 16.48 -3.07 48.88
N VAL A 233 15.94 -3.07 47.67
CA VAL A 233 14.80 -2.24 47.29
C VAL A 233 13.63 -3.17 47.04
N PHE A 234 12.54 -2.99 47.77
CA PHE A 234 11.30 -3.72 47.54
C PHE A 234 10.25 -2.84 46.85
N SER A 235 9.52 -3.46 45.92
CA SER A 235 8.26 -2.94 45.41
C SER A 235 7.28 -2.75 46.57
N PRO A 236 6.49 -1.67 46.55
CA PRO A 236 5.46 -1.44 47.56
C PRO A 236 4.22 -2.31 47.31
N VAL A 237 4.22 -3.17 46.28
CA VAL A 237 3.06 -3.92 45.80
C VAL A 237 3.09 -5.33 46.37
N CYS A 238 2.01 -5.74 47.03
CA CYS A 238 1.83 -7.09 47.56
C CYS A 238 1.60 -8.08 46.40
N PRO A 239 2.39 -9.17 46.29
CA PRO A 239 2.22 -10.18 45.25
C PRO A 239 0.88 -10.92 45.25
N HIS A 240 0.02 -10.73 46.27
CA HIS A 240 -1.32 -11.31 46.31
C HIS A 240 -2.23 -10.67 45.26
N LEU A 241 -2.68 -9.43 45.51
CA LEU A 241 -3.66 -8.70 44.69
C LEU A 241 -3.30 -7.22 44.53
N GLY A 242 -2.06 -6.83 44.84
CA GLY A 242 -1.54 -5.50 44.53
C GLY A 242 -1.68 -4.42 45.60
N CYS A 243 -2.26 -4.71 46.77
CA CYS A 243 -2.29 -3.77 47.90
C CYS A 243 -0.88 -3.43 48.42
N SER A 244 -0.72 -2.32 49.17
CA SER A 244 0.59 -1.95 49.73
C SER A 244 0.80 -2.46 51.16
N PRO A 245 1.79 -3.35 51.42
CA PRO A 245 2.15 -3.75 52.77
C PRO A 245 2.71 -2.57 53.57
N GLN A 246 2.27 -2.46 54.83
CA GLN A 246 2.75 -1.45 55.77
C GLN A 246 3.76 -2.05 56.74
N TRP A 247 4.77 -1.27 57.12
CA TRP A 247 5.74 -1.67 58.14
C TRP A 247 5.19 -1.44 59.54
N PHE A 248 5.24 -2.47 60.38
CA PHE A 248 4.87 -2.46 61.80
C PHE A 248 6.15 -2.59 62.63
N ALA A 249 6.64 -1.46 63.14
CA ALA A 249 7.96 -1.38 63.81
C ALA A 249 8.03 -2.17 65.12
N ASP A 250 6.92 -2.26 65.85
CA ASP A 250 6.75 -3.06 67.07
C ASP A 250 6.97 -4.56 66.81
N GLN A 251 6.48 -5.05 65.67
CA GLN A 251 6.55 -6.45 65.28
C GLN A 251 7.72 -6.77 64.36
N LYS A 252 8.34 -5.74 63.76
CA LYS A 252 9.36 -5.86 62.71
C LYS A 252 8.88 -6.67 61.50
N LEU A 253 7.62 -6.44 61.12
CA LEU A 253 6.96 -7.13 60.02
C LEU A 253 6.31 -6.14 59.06
N PHE A 254 6.32 -6.50 57.78
CA PHE A 254 5.40 -5.93 56.81
C PHE A 254 4.09 -6.69 56.86
N ILE A 255 2.97 -5.99 57.02
CA ILE A 255 1.63 -6.58 57.04
C ILE A 255 0.79 -5.90 55.96
N CYS A 256 0.25 -6.71 55.05
CA CYS A 256 -0.67 -6.24 54.02
C CYS A 256 -2.07 -6.03 54.64
N PRO A 257 -2.64 -4.81 54.60
CA PRO A 257 -3.92 -4.51 55.27
C PRO A 257 -5.13 -5.16 54.60
N CYS A 258 -5.00 -5.63 53.35
CA CYS A 258 -6.14 -6.18 52.60
C CYS A 258 -6.49 -7.61 53.00
N HIS A 259 -5.48 -8.49 53.12
CA HIS A 259 -5.69 -9.93 53.37
C HIS A 259 -4.63 -10.52 54.31
N HIS A 260 -3.90 -9.69 55.04
CA HIS A 260 -2.91 -10.10 56.04
C HIS A 260 -1.81 -11.05 55.52
N SER A 261 -1.31 -10.79 54.31
CA SER A 261 0.00 -11.33 53.91
C SER A 261 1.08 -10.68 54.78
N ILE A 262 1.89 -11.51 55.42
CA ILE A 262 2.90 -11.08 56.40
C ILE A 262 4.28 -11.38 55.84
N TYR A 263 5.16 -10.39 55.88
CA TYR A 263 6.54 -10.51 55.43
C TYR A 263 7.52 -10.04 56.52
N LYS A 264 8.68 -10.69 56.57
CA LYS A 264 9.81 -10.25 57.39
C LYS A 264 10.47 -9.00 56.79
N LEU A 265 11.38 -8.37 57.54
CA LEU A 265 12.22 -7.27 57.05
C LEU A 265 12.89 -7.60 55.71
N ASN A 266 13.35 -8.83 55.52
CA ASN A 266 13.98 -9.28 54.28
C ASN A 266 12.98 -9.64 53.16
N GLY A 267 11.70 -9.28 53.28
CA GLY A 267 10.66 -9.55 52.29
C GLY A 267 10.15 -11.00 52.26
N LYS A 268 10.72 -11.92 53.06
CA LYS A 268 10.28 -13.32 53.12
C LYS A 268 8.84 -13.39 53.64
N ARG A 269 7.95 -14.02 52.86
CA ARG A 269 6.58 -14.31 53.27
C ARG A 269 6.58 -15.34 54.40
N ILE A 270 5.91 -15.03 55.51
CA ILE A 270 5.73 -15.94 56.65
C ILE A 270 4.27 -16.28 56.95
N GLY A 271 3.32 -15.61 56.28
CA GLY A 271 1.90 -15.89 56.45
C GLY A 271 1.02 -15.20 55.41
N GLY A 272 -0.25 -15.58 55.41
CA GLY A 272 -1.29 -15.03 54.53
C GLY A 272 -1.25 -15.56 53.09
N PRO A 273 -2.12 -15.02 52.21
CA PRO A 273 -2.46 -15.64 50.92
C PRO A 273 -1.52 -15.25 49.76
N ALA A 274 -0.54 -14.37 49.98
CA ALA A 274 0.38 -14.00 48.91
C ALA A 274 1.13 -15.24 48.39
N PRO A 275 1.28 -15.43 47.07
CA PRO A 275 1.85 -16.65 46.51
C PRO A 275 3.39 -16.73 46.59
N ARG A 276 4.08 -15.61 46.88
CA ARG A 276 5.55 -15.51 46.92
C ARG A 276 6.04 -14.38 47.86
N PRO A 277 7.36 -14.27 48.14
CA PRO A 277 7.97 -13.15 48.86
C PRO A 277 7.74 -11.79 48.18
N MET A 278 8.04 -10.70 48.89
CA MET A 278 7.98 -9.35 48.31
C MET A 278 8.90 -9.22 47.10
N ASP A 279 8.44 -8.47 46.10
CA ASP A 279 9.19 -8.18 44.90
C ASP A 279 10.37 -7.25 45.19
N THR A 280 11.60 -7.73 45.00
CA THR A 280 12.79 -6.86 44.90
C THR A 280 12.82 -6.11 43.57
N LEU A 281 13.55 -5.00 43.54
CA LEU A 281 13.82 -4.20 42.35
C LEU A 281 15.33 -4.12 42.08
N PRO A 282 15.77 -4.15 40.81
CA PRO A 282 17.17 -3.95 40.47
C PRO A 282 17.70 -2.60 40.94
N VAL A 283 18.90 -2.60 41.52
CA VAL A 283 19.54 -1.41 42.12
C VAL A 283 21.00 -1.27 41.68
N ARG A 284 21.42 -0.02 41.44
CA ARG A 284 22.81 0.37 41.21
C ARG A 284 23.18 1.46 42.19
N LEU A 285 24.31 1.28 42.87
CA LEU A 285 24.89 2.29 43.75
C LEU A 285 25.95 3.08 42.98
N GLY A 286 25.85 4.40 43.00
CA GLY A 286 26.88 5.30 42.52
C GLY A 286 28.05 5.38 43.48
N LYS A 287 29.22 5.82 42.99
CA LYS A 287 30.43 6.00 43.81
C LYS A 287 30.27 7.06 44.91
N ASP A 288 29.37 8.00 44.69
CA ASP A 288 28.97 9.08 45.58
C ASP A 288 27.86 8.67 46.57
N GLY A 289 27.44 7.40 46.57
CA GLY A 289 26.34 6.91 47.39
C GLY A 289 24.95 7.19 46.81
N SER A 290 24.85 7.69 45.57
CA SER A 290 23.57 7.82 44.86
C SER A 290 22.94 6.45 44.62
N ILE A 291 21.60 6.39 44.70
CA ILE A 291 20.84 5.16 44.51
C ILE A 291 20.06 5.28 43.21
N HIS A 292 20.34 4.38 42.26
CA HIS A 292 19.59 4.24 41.03
C HIS A 292 18.80 2.94 41.06
N ILE A 293 17.50 3.00 40.77
CA ILE A 293 16.63 1.84 40.70
C ILE A 293 16.06 1.67 39.30
N LEU A 294 15.84 0.43 38.89
CA LEU A 294 14.98 0.12 37.76
C LEU A 294 13.60 -0.24 38.33
N TYR A 295 12.64 0.66 38.19
CA TYR A 295 11.28 0.38 38.66
C TYR A 295 10.57 -0.56 37.67
N GLU A 296 10.14 -1.70 38.17
CA GLU A 296 9.47 -2.76 37.43
C GLU A 296 8.17 -3.11 38.15
N GLU A 297 7.12 -3.38 37.38
CA GLU A 297 5.87 -3.93 37.93
C GLU A 297 5.84 -5.43 37.63
N PHE A 298 5.22 -6.19 38.53
CA PHE A 298 5.18 -7.65 38.44
C PHE A 298 3.75 -8.16 38.49
N GLN A 299 3.51 -9.28 37.82
CA GLN A 299 2.22 -9.95 37.84
C GLN A 299 1.91 -10.42 39.27
N VAL A 300 0.70 -10.08 39.73
CA VAL A 300 0.17 -10.50 41.04
C VAL A 300 -0.62 -11.80 40.92
N GLY A 301 -0.77 -12.51 42.04
CA GLY A 301 -1.57 -13.74 42.12
C GLY A 301 -0.87 -15.00 41.61
N VAL A 302 0.36 -14.90 41.11
CA VAL A 302 1.17 -16.03 40.63
C VAL A 302 2.40 -16.25 41.52
N PRO A 303 2.87 -17.51 41.72
CA PRO A 303 4.05 -17.79 42.52
C PRO A 303 5.36 -17.36 41.83
N GLN A 304 5.37 -17.21 40.50
CA GLN A 304 6.53 -16.73 39.75
C GLN A 304 6.60 -15.20 39.75
N LYS A 305 7.81 -14.67 39.70
CA LYS A 305 8.07 -13.24 39.52
C LYS A 305 8.13 -12.89 38.04
N ILE A 306 6.98 -12.53 37.46
CA ILE A 306 6.85 -12.21 36.03
C ILE A 306 6.77 -10.69 35.88
N ARG A 307 7.74 -10.07 35.20
CA ARG A 307 7.73 -8.64 34.89
C ARG A 307 6.60 -8.28 33.93
N LEU A 308 5.83 -7.26 34.25
CA LEU A 308 4.85 -6.65 33.35
C LEU A 308 5.57 -5.73 32.37
N SER A 309 5.24 -5.86 31.09
CA SER A 309 5.87 -5.15 29.97
C SER A 309 5.41 -3.70 29.85
#